data_AF-A0A6P0BMC2-F1
#
_entry.id   AF-A0A6P0BMC2-F1
#
_cell.length_a   1.000
_cell.length_b   1.000
_cell.length_c   1.000
_cell.angle_alpha   90.00
_cell.angle_beta   90.00
_cell.angle_gamma   90.00
#
_symmetry.space_group_name_H-M   'P 1'
#
loop_
_entity.id
_entity.type
_entity.pdbx_description
1 polymer ?
#
loop_
_entity_poly.entity_id
_entity_poly.type
_entity_poly.pdbx_seq_one_letter_code
_entity_poly.pdbx_strand_id
1 'polypeptide(L)' 'AERLGVFVRGWKAYFRLAQTPSVRQALDEWMRHRLRAIQLKQWKRGRTIFRELTARGANLNVARQVAGNSRRWWRNS' A
#
# COMPACT_ATOMS: atom_id res chain seq x y z
N ALA A 1 2.18 -4.37 -12.38
CA ALA A 1 1.65 -3.09 -11.86
C ALA A 1 0.91 -2.27 -12.93
N GLU A 2 1.31 -2.37 -14.20
CA GLU A 2 0.77 -1.54 -15.30
C GLU A 2 -0.75 -1.60 -15.50
N ARG A 3 -1.36 -2.80 -15.40
CA ARG A 3 -2.82 -2.96 -15.56
C ARG A 3 -3.64 -2.12 -14.56
N LEU A 4 -3.20 -2.03 -13.30
CA LEU A 4 -3.89 -1.22 -12.30
C LEU A 4 -3.73 0.28 -12.58
N GLY A 5 -2.54 0.70 -13.02
CA GLY A 5 -2.29 2.10 -13.38
C GLY A 5 -3.13 2.57 -14.57
N VAL A 6 -3.38 1.70 -15.56
CA VAL A 6 -4.29 1.99 -16.68
C VAL A 6 -5.74 2.12 -16.19
N PHE A 7 -6.22 1.15 -15.40
CA PHE A 7 -7.57 1.18 -14.86
C PHE A 7 -7.85 2.41 -13.99
N VAL A 8 -6.96 2.72 -13.04
CA VAL A 8 -7.12 3.87 -12.14
C VAL A 8 -7.11 5.19 -12.91
N ARG A 9 -6.29 5.32 -13.96
CA ARG A 9 -6.29 6.50 -14.83
C ARG A 9 -7.61 6.65 -15.59
N GLY A 10 -8.13 5.58 -16.18
CA GLY A 10 -9.42 5.60 -16.87
C GLY A 10 -10.57 5.94 -15.92
N TRP A 11 -10.58 5.33 -14.74
CA TRP A 11 -11.56 5.62 -13.69
C TRP A 11 -11.50 7.08 -13.22
N LYS A 12 -10.30 7.63 -12.97
CA LYS A 12 -10.12 9.04 -12.61
C LYS A 12 -10.58 10.00 -13.72
N ALA A 13 -10.38 9.65 -14.98
CA ALA A 13 -10.84 10.44 -16.12
C ALA A 13 -12.38 10.45 -16.22
N TYR A 14 -13.02 9.30 -16.02
CA TYR A 14 -14.48 9.18 -16.02
C TYR A 14 -15.11 10.01 -14.89
N PHE A 15 -14.58 9.90 -13.67
CA PHE A 15 -15.08 10.64 -12.49
C PHE A 15 -14.43 12.03 -12.32
N ARG A 16 -13.84 12.60 -13.38
CA ARG A 16 -13.13 13.88 -13.31
C ARG A 16 -14.05 15.05 -12.94
N LEU A 17 -15.30 15.03 -13.42
CA LEU A 17 -16.31 16.07 -13.21
C LEU A 17 -16.95 16.04 -11.81
N ALA A 18 -16.71 14.99 -11.02
CA ALA A 18 -17.18 14.92 -9.65
C ALA A 18 -16.38 15.90 -8.76
N GLN A 19 -17.03 16.94 -8.25
CA GLN A 19 -16.45 17.95 -7.36
C GLN A 19 -16.37 17.45 -5.90
N THR A 20 -15.81 16.25 -5.70
CA THR A 20 -15.74 15.58 -4.38
C THR A 20 -14.30 15.26 -3.97
N PRO A 21 -13.51 16.29 -3.58
CA PRO A 21 -12.10 16.11 -3.24
C PRO A 21 -11.87 15.18 -2.04
N SER A 22 -12.75 15.21 -1.02
CA SER A 22 -12.65 14.35 0.18
C SER A 22 -12.81 12.86 -0.15
N VAL A 23 -13.81 12.50 -0.96
CA VAL A 23 -14.04 11.12 -1.40
C VAL A 23 -12.86 10.59 -2.21
N ARG A 24 -12.28 11.44 -3.07
CA ARG A 24 -11.11 11.07 -3.89
C ARG A 24 -9.88 10.81 -3.02
N GLN A 25 -9.64 11.62 -1.99
CA GLN A 25 -8.53 11.42 -1.06
C GLN A 25 -8.70 10.13 -0.25
N ALA A 26 -9.89 9.90 0.33
CA ALA A 26 -10.18 8.69 1.10
C ALA A 26 -10.01 7.42 0.24
N LEU A 27 -10.42 7.47 -1.03
CA LEU A 27 -10.22 6.34 -1.95
C LEU A 27 -8.74 6.13 -2.28
N ASP A 28 -7.99 7.19 -2.57
CA ASP A 28 -6.54 7.09 -2.85
C ASP A 28 -5.78 6.53 -1.62
N GLU A 29 -6.15 6.94 -0.41
CA GLU A 29 -5.63 6.39 0.84
C GLU A 29 -5.95 4.89 0.99
N TRP A 30 -7.22 4.52 0.81
CA TRP A 30 -7.65 3.13 0.88
C TRP A 30 -6.93 2.25 -0.15
N MET A 31 -6.75 2.75 -1.38
CA MET A 31 -6.01 2.04 -2.43
C MET A 31 -4.54 1.83 -2.06
N ARG A 32 -3.85 2.87 -1.57
CA ARG A 32 -2.45 2.75 -1.13
C ARG A 32 -2.30 1.76 0.03
N HIS A 33 -3.20 1.83 1.00
CA HIS A 33 -3.23 0.91 2.13
C HIS A 33 -3.47 -0.53 1.67
N ARG A 34 -4.38 -0.77 0.73
CA ARG A 34 -4.62 -2.11 0.18
C ARG A 34 -3.41 -2.65 -0.59
N LEU A 35 -2.73 -1.81 -1.37
CA LEU A 35 -1.53 -2.22 -2.11
C LEU A 35 -0.37 -2.60 -1.20
N ARG A 36 -0.10 -1.81 -0.16
CA ARG A 36 0.91 -2.13 0.85
C ARG A 36 0.57 -3.44 1.60
N ALA A 37 -0.70 -3.69 1.92
CA ALA A 37 -1.12 -4.92 2.58
C ALA A 37 -0.91 -6.15 1.68
N ILE A 38 -1.19 -6.02 0.38
CA ILE A 38 -0.90 -7.06 -0.62
C ILE A 38 0.61 -7.31 -0.70
N GLN A 39 1.43 -6.25 -0.71
CA GLN A 39 2.89 -6.37 -0.73
C GLN A 39 3.43 -7.12 0.49
N LEU A 40 2.96 -6.77 1.69
CA LEU A 40 3.31 -7.48 2.93
C LEU A 40 2.88 -8.96 2.89
N LYS A 41 1.69 -9.23 2.33
CA LYS A 41 1.19 -10.60 2.12
C LYS A 41 2.06 -11.38 1.13
N GLN A 42 2.59 -10.75 0.08
CA GLN A 42 3.49 -11.40 -0.87
C GLN A 42 4.83 -11.79 -0.20
N TRP A 43 5.37 -10.93 0.66
CA TRP A 43 6.63 -11.23 1.36
C TRP A 43 6.49 -12.35 2.40
N LYS A 44 5.31 -12.53 2.99
CA LYS A 44 4.90 -13.60 3.93
C LYS A 44 5.69 -13.70 5.24
N ARG A 45 7.03 -13.68 5.18
CA ARG A 45 7.96 -13.91 6.31
C ARG A 45 8.49 -12.57 6.84
N GLY A 46 8.50 -12.40 8.16
CA GLY A 46 9.03 -11.21 8.82
C GLY A 46 10.46 -10.85 8.42
N ARG A 47 11.35 -11.85 8.26
CA ARG A 47 12.72 -11.63 7.77
C ARG A 47 12.78 -11.01 6.37
N THR A 48 11.91 -11.48 5.46
CA THR A 48 11.79 -10.91 4.11
C THR A 48 11.26 -9.48 4.20
N ILE A 49 10.19 -9.26 4.98
CA ILE A 49 9.60 -7.92 5.19
C ILE A 49 10.65 -6.94 5.70
N PHE A 50 11.43 -7.30 6.72
CA PHE A 50 12.47 -6.43 7.29
C PHE A 50 13.54 -6.06 6.24
N ARG A 51 14.05 -7.05 5.51
CA ARG A 51 15.06 -6.85 4.47
C ARG A 51 14.54 -5.93 3.36
N GLU A 52 13.33 -6.22 2.88
CA GLU A 52 12.68 -5.50 1.80
C GLU A 52 12.28 -4.06 2.17
N LEU A 53 11.87 -3.82 3.42
CA LEU A 53 11.58 -2.48 3.93
C LEU A 53 12.87 -1.67 4.11
N THR A 54 13.92 -2.27 4.67
CA THR A 54 15.21 -1.61 4.87
C THR A 54 15.86 -1.25 3.52
N ALA A 55 15.80 -2.16 2.54
CA ALA A 55 16.28 -1.90 1.18
C ALA A 55 15.53 -0.76 0.48
N ARG A 56 14.28 -0.49 0.88
CA ARG A 56 13.47 0.64 0.39
C ARG A 56 13.64 1.92 1.21
N GLY A 57 14.58 1.96 2.15
CA GLY A 57 14.87 3.13 2.97
C GLY A 57 13.92 3.34 4.15
N ALA A 58 13.13 2.34 4.55
CA ALA A 58 12.31 2.45 5.75
C ALA A 58 13.19 2.55 7.01
N ASN A 59 12.76 3.34 7.99
CA ASN A 59 13.42 3.41 9.29
C ASN A 59 13.51 2.00 9.92
N LEU A 60 14.69 1.64 10.41
CA LEU A 60 14.97 0.33 11.00
C LEU A 60 13.97 -0.07 12.09
N ASN A 61 13.54 0.87 12.93
CA ASN A 61 12.57 0.59 14.00
C ASN A 61 11.18 0.26 13.45
N VAL A 62 10.73 1.02 12.44
CA VAL A 62 9.47 0.76 11.73
C VAL A 62 9.53 -0.57 10.99
N ALA A 63 10.64 -0.84 10.28
CA ALA A 63 10.84 -2.10 9.57
C ALA A 63 10.80 -3.29 10.53
N ARG A 64 11.41 -3.18 11.72
CA ARG A 64 11.40 -4.22 12.75
C ARG A 64 10.00 -4.45 13.31
N GLN A 65 9.26 -3.38 13.60
CA GLN A 65 7.88 -3.47 14.11
C GLN A 65 6.95 -4.15 13.08
N VAL A 66 7.02 -3.73 11.81
CA VAL A 66 6.20 -4.31 10.74
C VAL A 66 6.58 -5.77 10.47
N ALA A 67 7.86 -6.11 10.54
CA ALA A 67 8.35 -7.48 10.42
C ALA A 67 7.91 -8.38 11.59
N GLY A 68 7.90 -7.88 12.82
CA GLY A 68 7.40 -8.61 14.00
C GLY A 68 5.89 -8.92 13.89
N ASN A 69 5.14 -8.02 13.24
CA ASN A 69 3.71 -8.19 12.98
C ASN A 69 3.41 -8.88 11.64
N SER A 70 4.30 -9.72 11.11
CA SER A 70 4.19 -10.30 9.75
C SER A 70 2.93 -11.14 9.46
N ARG A 71 2.05 -11.38 10.44
CA ARG A 71 0.76 -12.07 10.28
C ARG A 71 -0.43 -11.11 10.23
N ARG A 72 -0.25 -9.80 10.44
CA ARG A 72 -1.31 -8.77 10.52
C ARG A 72 -1.18 -7.72 9.41
N TRP A 73 -1.25 -8.15 8.15
CA TRP A 73 -0.90 -7.33 6.98
C TRP A 73 -1.75 -6.07 6.83
N TRP A 74 -3.06 -6.15 7.06
CA TRP A 74 -3.95 -4.98 6.98
C TRP A 74 -3.62 -3.94 8.06
N ARG A 75 -3.35 -4.37 9.30
CA ARG A 75 -3.07 -3.45 10.41
C ARG A 75 -1.69 -2.76 10.31
N ASN A 76 -0.78 -3.29 9.50
CA ASN A 76 0.60 -2.77 9.37
C ASN A 76 0.80 -1.84 8.16
N SER A 77 -0.26 -1.54 7.41
CA SER A 77 -0.22 -0.98 6.06
C SER A 77 -0.51 0.52 6.00
#